data_AF-A0A6M3LHE4-F1
#
_entry.id   AF-A0A6M3LHE4-F1
#
_cell.length_a   1.000
_cell.length_b   1.000
_cell.length_c   1.000
_cell.angle_alpha   90.00
_cell.angle_beta   90.00
_cell.angle_gamma   90.00
#
_symmetry.space_group_name_H-M   'P 1'
#
loop_
_entity.id
_entity.type
_entity.pdbx_description
1 polymer ?
#
loop_
_entity_poly.entity_id
_entity_poly.type
_entity_poly.pdbx_seq_one_letter_code
_entity_poly.pdbx_strand_id
1 'polypeptide(L)'
;MEYTEIREYLERNNEPQLTPDELDHVAMCCEHISWWYHEGYPLGSFLTAVVRNDLMEAVFQADYINSKALKLYAWFLTWCLPADWRQKANGL
;
A
#
# COMPACT_ATOMS: atom_id res chain seq x y z
N MET A 1 7.19 -8.72 4.51
CA MET A 1 8.09 -7.66 5.02
C MET A 1 7.54 -7.23 6.37
N GLU A 2 8.39 -7.06 7.36
CA GLU A 2 7.95 -6.72 8.72
C GLU A 2 7.55 -5.24 8.82
N TYR A 3 6.66 -4.89 9.76
CA TYR A 3 6.20 -3.51 9.96
C TYR A 3 7.34 -2.49 10.05
N THR A 4 8.40 -2.81 10.81
CA THR A 4 9.55 -1.89 11.00
C THR A 4 10.25 -1.58 9.68
N GLU A 5 10.45 -2.58 8.82
CA GLU A 5 11.09 -2.40 7.51
C GLU A 5 10.20 -1.55 6.59
N ILE A 6 8.88 -1.79 6.63
CA ILE A 6 7.88 -1.00 5.89
C ILE A 6 7.93 0.46 6.37
N ARG A 7 7.94 0.68 7.68
CA ARG A 7 7.91 2.02 8.27
C ARG A 7 9.18 2.82 7.94
N GLU A 8 10.34 2.18 7.97
CA GLU A 8 11.61 2.78 7.55
C GLU A 8 11.62 3.13 6.06
N TYR A 9 11.10 2.24 5.21
CA TYR A 9 10.97 2.50 3.78
C TYR A 9 10.08 3.72 3.52
N LEU A 10 8.93 3.80 4.18
CA LEU A 10 8.01 4.92 4.01
C LEU A 10 8.60 6.25 4.50
N GLU A 11 9.33 6.24 5.63
CA GLU A 11 10.02 7.43 6.14
C GLU A 11 11.01 7.98 5.10
N ARG A 12 11.85 7.12 4.52
CA ARG A 12 12.87 7.50 3.52
C ARG A 12 12.25 8.06 2.24
N ASN A 13 11.01 7.69 1.94
CA ASN A 13 10.31 8.04 0.72
C ASN A 13 9.14 9.02 0.97
N ASN A 14 9.06 9.65 2.14
CA ASN A 14 7.96 10.52 2.57
C ASN A 14 7.92 11.89 1.86
N GLU A 15 7.96 11.90 0.53
CA GLU A 15 7.75 13.09 -0.29
C GLU A 15 6.40 13.78 -0.05
N PRO A 16 5.29 13.07 0.27
CA PRO A 16 4.02 13.71 0.61
C PRO A 16 4.05 14.46 1.95
N GLN A 17 5.16 14.39 2.70
CA GLN A 17 5.34 15.05 3.99
C GLN A 17 4.23 14.69 4.99
N LEU A 18 3.92 13.39 5.06
CA LEU A 18 3.01 12.84 6.06
C LEU A 18 3.60 13.04 7.47
N THR A 19 2.72 13.27 8.44
CA THR A 19 3.12 13.27 9.85
C THR A 19 3.51 11.84 10.30
N PRO A 20 4.20 11.69 11.45
CA PRO A 20 4.51 10.36 11.98
C PRO A 20 3.28 9.45 12.11
N ASP A 21 2.17 9.97 12.63
CA ASP A 21 0.92 9.21 12.79
C ASP A 21 0.28 8.84 11.44
N GLU A 22 0.34 9.75 10.46
CA GLU A 22 -0.11 9.46 9.10
C GLU A 22 0.75 8.37 8.43
N LEU A 23 2.08 8.38 8.67
CA LEU A 23 2.97 7.34 8.19
C LEU A 23 2.70 5.99 8.85
N ASP A 24 2.38 5.96 10.15
CA ASP A 24 2.03 4.73 10.85
C ASP A 24 0.75 4.11 10.28
N HIS A 25 -0.23 4.95 9.93
CA HIS A 25 -1.43 4.53 9.20
C HIS A 25 -1.10 3.92 7.84
N VAL A 26 -0.26 4.59 7.04
CA VAL A 26 0.16 4.10 5.72
C VAL A 26 0.99 2.81 5.84
N ALA A 27 1.84 2.71 6.87
CA ALA A 27 2.65 1.52 7.14
C ALA A 27 1.78 0.30 7.44
N MET A 28 0.75 0.46 8.26
CA MET A 28 -0.25 -0.59 8.50
C MET A 28 -0.94 -1.03 7.20
N CYS A 29 -1.32 -0.10 6.32
CA CYS A 29 -1.88 -0.45 5.01
C CYS A 29 -0.92 -1.25 4.13
N CYS A 30 0.36 -0.86 4.09
CA CYS A 30 1.40 -1.58 3.36
C CYS A 30 1.70 -2.96 3.98
N GLU A 31 1.59 -3.09 5.30
CA GLU A 31 1.69 -4.37 6.00
C GLU A 31 0.55 -5.30 5.61
N HIS A 32 -0.68 -4.80 5.54
CA HIS A 32 -1.83 -5.58 5.05
C HIS A 32 -1.63 -6.04 3.59
N ILE A 33 -1.05 -5.19 2.73
CA ILE A 33 -0.67 -5.59 1.37
C ILE A 33 0.39 -6.71 1.41
N SER A 34 1.38 -6.61 2.30
CA SER A 34 2.39 -7.66 2.49
C SER A 34 1.76 -8.99 2.95
N TRP A 35 0.86 -8.97 3.95
CA TRP A 35 0.13 -10.16 4.39
C TRP A 35 -0.78 -10.72 3.29
N TRP A 36 -1.44 -9.87 2.51
CA TRP A 36 -2.20 -10.34 1.35
C TRP A 36 -1.31 -11.10 0.37
N TYR A 37 -0.15 -10.53 0.05
CA TYR A 37 0.78 -11.12 -0.90
C TYR A 37 1.37 -12.44 -0.37
N HIS A 38 1.80 -12.51 0.89
CA HIS A 38 2.48 -13.69 1.43
C HIS A 38 1.55 -14.74 2.05
N GLU A 39 0.44 -14.32 2.64
CA GLU A 39 -0.41 -15.15 3.50
C GLU A 39 -1.86 -15.23 3.00
N GLY A 40 -2.23 -14.47 1.97
CA GLY A 40 -3.60 -14.46 1.43
C GLY A 40 -4.59 -13.71 2.32
N TYR A 41 -4.10 -12.80 3.18
CA TYR A 41 -4.94 -11.93 4.00
C TYR A 41 -5.93 -11.12 3.13
N PRO A 42 -7.22 -11.02 3.52
CA PRO A 42 -8.21 -10.29 2.75
C PRO A 42 -7.99 -8.77 2.80
N LEU A 43 -8.08 -8.11 1.65
CA LEU A 43 -7.94 -6.66 1.54
C LEU A 43 -9.30 -5.95 1.56
N GLY A 44 -9.35 -4.78 2.19
CA GLY A 44 -10.48 -3.85 2.06
C GLY A 44 -10.52 -3.17 0.70
N SER A 45 -11.65 -2.53 0.36
CA SER A 45 -11.93 -1.98 -0.97
C SER A 45 -10.82 -1.07 -1.53
N PHE A 46 -10.31 -0.16 -0.70
CA PHE A 46 -9.21 0.73 -1.10
C PHE A 46 -7.95 -0.04 -1.50
N LEU A 47 -7.43 -0.91 -0.63
CA LEU A 47 -6.20 -1.66 -0.91
C LEU A 47 -6.40 -2.66 -2.07
N THR A 48 -7.59 -3.24 -2.20
CA THR A 48 -7.96 -4.05 -3.36
C THR A 48 -7.84 -3.25 -4.66
N ALA A 49 -8.37 -2.03 -4.71
CA ALA A 49 -8.25 -1.15 -5.88
C ALA A 49 -6.78 -0.78 -6.18
N VAL A 50 -6.01 -0.48 -5.13
CA VAL A 50 -4.57 -0.18 -5.23
C VAL A 50 -3.80 -1.35 -5.85
N VAL A 51 -3.96 -2.57 -5.34
CA VAL A 51 -3.25 -3.74 -5.89
C VAL A 51 -3.78 -4.17 -7.26
N ARG A 52 -5.04 -3.87 -7.60
CA ARG A 52 -5.59 -4.08 -8.95
C ARG A 52 -5.16 -3.01 -9.96
N ASN A 53 -4.37 -2.02 -9.54
CA ASN A 53 -3.96 -0.89 -10.35
C ASN A 53 -5.15 -0.14 -10.98
N ASP A 54 -6.26 -0.06 -10.22
CA ASP A 54 -7.46 0.70 -10.58
C ASP A 54 -7.42 2.06 -9.89
N LEU A 55 -6.80 3.04 -10.56
CA LEU A 55 -6.61 4.37 -9.99
C LEU A 55 -7.93 5.07 -9.68
N MET A 56 -8.94 4.91 -10.52
CA MET A 56 -10.23 5.59 -10.34
C MET A 56 -10.94 5.08 -9.09
N GLU A 57 -10.98 3.75 -8.91
CA GLU A 57 -11.55 3.14 -7.73
C GLU A 57 -10.73 3.44 -6.47
N ALA A 58 -9.39 3.41 -6.56
CA ALA A 58 -8.51 3.72 -5.43
C ALA A 58 -8.71 5.16 -4.94
N VAL A 59 -8.82 6.13 -5.85
CA VAL A 59 -9.10 7.53 -5.51
C VAL A 59 -10.49 7.69 -4.89
N PHE A 60 -11.49 6.96 -5.38
CA PHE A 60 -12.85 7.03 -4.85
C PHE A 60 -12.96 6.46 -3.43
N GLN A 61 -12.25 5.35 -3.14
CA GLN A 61 -12.28 4.66 -1.86
C GLN A 61 -11.34 5.27 -0.81
N ALA A 62 -10.37 6.07 -1.22
CA ALA A 62 -9.36 6.62 -0.32
C ALA A 62 -9.97 7.62 0.68
N ASP A 63 -9.62 7.47 1.95
CA ASP A 63 -9.76 8.57 2.91
C ASP A 63 -8.70 9.65 2.65
N TYR A 64 -8.70 10.69 3.48
CA TYR A 64 -7.78 11.83 3.36
C TYR A 64 -6.30 11.43 3.42
N ILE A 65 -5.91 10.52 4.33
CA ILE A 65 -4.52 10.10 4.51
C ILE A 65 -4.09 9.25 3.33
N ASN A 66 -4.92 8.27 2.97
CA ASN A 66 -4.71 7.36 1.85
C ASN A 66 -4.60 8.12 0.51
N SER A 67 -5.38 9.18 0.33
CA SER A 67 -5.32 10.04 -0.85
C SER A 67 -3.97 10.75 -0.99
N LYS A 68 -3.40 11.26 0.12
CA LYS A 68 -2.06 11.86 0.13
C LYS A 68 -0.97 10.84 -0.17
N ALA A 69 -1.21 9.57 0.17
CA ALA A 69 -0.22 8.50 0.13
C ALA A 69 -0.24 7.63 -1.16
N LEU A 70 -1.10 7.91 -2.14
CA LEU A 70 -1.23 7.09 -3.36
C LEU A 70 0.12 6.77 -4.05
N LYS A 71 1.03 7.74 -4.11
CA LYS A 71 2.37 7.54 -4.67
C LYS A 71 3.20 6.52 -3.87
N LEU A 72 3.11 6.56 -2.54
CA LEU A 72 3.83 5.65 -1.65
C LEU A 72 3.36 4.21 -1.86
N TYR A 73 2.05 3.97 -2.03
CA TYR A 73 1.53 2.64 -2.35
C TYR A 73 2.06 2.11 -3.68
N ALA A 74 2.03 2.93 -4.74
CA ALA A 74 2.55 2.54 -6.05
C ALA A 74 4.04 2.16 -5.99
N TRP A 75 4.83 2.94 -5.24
CA TRP A 75 6.24 2.65 -5.00
C TRP A 75 6.45 1.39 -4.18
N PHE A 76 5.70 1.20 -3.09
CA PHE A 76 5.76 0.00 -2.27
C PHE A 76 5.50 -1.26 -3.11
N LEU A 77 4.42 -1.28 -3.91
CA LEU A 77 4.13 -2.39 -4.80
C LEU A 77 5.25 -2.64 -5.82
N THR A 78 5.84 -1.58 -6.35
CA THR A 78 6.87 -1.69 -7.41
C THR A 78 8.21 -2.19 -6.86
N TRP A 79 8.61 -1.74 -5.68
CA TRP A 79 9.97 -1.92 -5.17
C TRP A 79 10.09 -2.86 -3.98
N CYS A 80 9.01 -3.09 -3.23
CA CYS A 80 9.03 -3.92 -2.01
C CYS A 80 8.35 -5.27 -2.20
N LEU A 81 7.43 -5.42 -3.17
CA LEU A 81 6.82 -6.71 -3.47
C LEU A 81 7.52 -7.44 -4.62
N PRO A 82 7.47 -8.78 -4.66
CA PRO A 82 7.95 -9.54 -5.81
C PRO A 82 7.16 -9.23 -7.08
N ALA A 83 7.83 -9.26 -8.24
CA ALA A 83 7.29 -8.73 -9.50
C ALA A 83 5.98 -9.37 -10.00
N ASP A 84 5.62 -10.56 -9.51
CA ASP A 84 4.40 -11.30 -9.86
C ASP A 84 3.16 -10.84 -9.06
N TRP A 85 3.28 -9.87 -8.15
CA TRP A 85 2.13 -9.31 -7.40
C TRP A 85 0.98 -8.87 -8.32
N ARG A 86 1.29 -8.38 -9.52
CA ARG A 86 0.29 -7.99 -10.54
C ARG A 86 -0.53 -9.19 -11.01
N GLN A 87 0.12 -10.33 -11.19
CA GLN A 87 -0.57 -11.56 -11.61
C GLN A 87 -1.48 -12.06 -10.49
N LYS A 88 -1.00 -12.00 -9.24
CA LYS A 88 -1.79 -12.34 -8.05
C LYS A 88 -3.01 -11.44 -7.91
N ALA A 89 -2.87 -10.14 -8.15
CA ALA A 89 -3.97 -9.17 -8.07
C ALA A 89 -5.09 -9.44 -9.08
N ASN A 90 -4.81 -10.06 -10.23
CA ASN A 90 -5.84 -10.43 -11.21
C ASN A 90 -6.78 -11.53 -10.71
N GLY A 91 -6.42 -12.25 -9.65
CA GLY A 91 -7.25 -13.27 -9.01
C GLY A 91 -8.20 -12.73 -7.93
N LEU A 92 -8.18 -11.42 -7.68
CA LEU A 92 -9.07 -10.73 -6.73
C LEU A 92 -10.41 -10.32 -7.36
#